data_AF-A0A673IAV5-F1
#
_entry.id   AF-A0A673IAV5-F1
#
_cell.length_a   1.000
_cell.length_b   1.000
_cell.length_c   1.000
_cell.angle_alpha   90.00
_cell.angle_beta   90.00
_cell.angle_gamma   90.00
#
_symmetry.space_group_name_H-M   'P 1'
#
loop_
_entity.id
_entity.type
_entity.pdbx_description
1 polymer ?
#
loop_
_entity_poly.entity_id
_entity_poly.type
_entity_poly.pdbx_seq_one_letter_code
_entity_poly.pdbx_strand_id
1 'polypeptide(L)'
;MEIQASVGTDDEQEASQEEERDGQYFEPVVPMPDLVEVSTGEENEQVLFSHRAKLYRYDKDLSQWKERGIGDLRILQHFETKRVRLVMRRDQVLKLCANHWIASNMKLEPMKGAEKAWIWSAFDFAEEQGTVEQLAVRFKLQETADAFKEIFEEARTAQEKDTLLAPRAAGGQVQDSRAGGVLHTSLHRLPEPHKQESVSTALNMKCCRMLISWSTKGS
;
A
#
# COMPACT_ATOMS: atom_id res chain seq x y z
N MET A 1 -68.46 -44.29 -29.04
CA MET A 1 -67.61 -45.48 -29.35
C MET A 1 -66.18 -45.00 -29.54
N GLU A 2 -65.35 -44.78 -28.51
CA GLU A 2 -65.32 -45.40 -27.15
C GLU A 2 -65.14 -46.93 -27.18
N ILE A 3 -64.19 -47.57 -26.47
CA ILE A 3 -62.93 -47.09 -25.83
C ILE A 3 -61.80 -48.09 -26.28
N GLN A 4 -60.75 -48.60 -25.60
CA GLN A 4 -60.04 -48.53 -24.29
C GLN A 4 -58.62 -49.12 -24.59
N ALA A 5 -57.44 -48.63 -24.18
CA ALA A 5 -56.87 -47.94 -23.00
C ALA A 5 -56.15 -48.88 -21.98
N SER A 6 -54.83 -48.69 -21.83
CA SER A 6 -53.90 -49.16 -20.79
C SER A 6 -52.61 -48.31 -20.96
N VAL A 7 -52.05 -47.56 -19.99
CA VAL A 7 -51.48 -47.93 -18.66
C VAL A 7 -50.30 -48.90 -18.79
N GLY A 8 -49.09 -48.65 -18.28
CA GLY A 8 -48.47 -47.48 -17.62
C GLY A 8 -46.94 -47.49 -17.88
N THR A 9 -45.99 -46.89 -17.15
CA THR A 9 -45.91 -46.21 -15.83
C THR A 9 -44.56 -45.44 -15.80
N ASP A 10 -44.38 -44.47 -14.87
CA ASP A 10 -43.18 -43.83 -14.26
C ASP A 10 -41.76 -44.02 -14.88
N ASP A 11 -40.74 -43.20 -14.61
CA ASP A 11 -40.47 -41.79 -14.24
C ASP A 11 -38.93 -41.75 -14.00
N GLU A 12 -38.35 -40.60 -13.64
CA GLU A 12 -37.00 -40.43 -13.08
C GLU A 12 -35.79 -41.20 -13.69
N GLN A 13 -35.03 -40.52 -14.56
CA GLN A 13 -33.56 -40.55 -14.42
C GLN A 13 -32.88 -39.27 -14.95
N GLU A 14 -32.91 -38.22 -14.14
CA GLU A 14 -32.01 -37.06 -14.27
C GLU A 14 -30.63 -37.44 -13.72
N ALA A 15 -29.65 -37.65 -14.60
CA ALA A 15 -28.31 -38.11 -14.24
C ALA A 15 -27.21 -37.46 -15.11
N SER A 16 -26.82 -36.24 -14.72
CA SER A 16 -25.47 -35.65 -14.83
C SER A 16 -24.55 -36.13 -15.98
N GLN A 17 -24.69 -35.54 -17.18
CA GLN A 17 -23.65 -35.60 -18.23
C GLN A 17 -22.59 -34.49 -18.07
N GLU A 18 -22.09 -34.27 -16.85
CA GLU A 18 -21.03 -33.27 -16.58
C GLU A 18 -19.68 -33.90 -16.15
N GLU A 19 -19.63 -35.21 -15.87
CA GLU A 19 -18.45 -35.86 -15.25
C GLU A 19 -17.37 -36.37 -16.22
N GLU A 20 -17.50 -36.17 -17.54
CA GLU A 20 -16.54 -36.67 -18.54
C GLU A 20 -15.64 -35.59 -19.18
N ARG A 21 -15.15 -34.68 -18.33
CA ARG A 21 -13.97 -33.83 -18.63
C ARG A 21 -12.91 -33.86 -17.53
N ASP A 22 -12.74 -35.00 -16.87
CA ASP A 22 -11.58 -35.21 -16.03
C ASP A 22 -10.30 -35.08 -16.87
N GLY A 23 -9.41 -34.18 -16.44
CA GLY A 23 -8.19 -33.87 -17.17
C GLY A 23 -7.15 -34.94 -16.86
N GLN A 24 -6.54 -35.52 -17.90
CA GLN A 24 -5.55 -36.61 -17.82
C GLN A 24 -4.76 -36.60 -16.50
N TYR A 25 -5.08 -37.53 -15.60
CA TYR A 25 -4.42 -37.63 -14.31
C TYR A 25 -2.95 -38.07 -14.47
N PHE A 26 -2.06 -37.42 -13.71
CA PHE A 26 -0.63 -37.73 -13.69
C PHE A 26 -0.19 -38.04 -12.26
N GLU A 27 0.48 -39.18 -12.06
CA GLU A 27 1.08 -39.53 -10.77
C GLU A 27 2.24 -38.57 -10.43
N PRO A 28 2.35 -38.08 -9.17
CA PRO A 28 3.47 -37.23 -8.77
C PRO A 28 4.83 -37.96 -8.85
N VAL A 29 5.67 -37.56 -9.80
CA VAL A 29 7.06 -38.06 -9.96
C VAL A 29 7.99 -37.70 -8.78
N VAL A 30 7.56 -36.80 -7.88
CA VAL A 30 8.22 -36.49 -6.62
C VAL A 30 7.17 -36.40 -5.50
N PRO A 31 7.49 -36.82 -4.26
CA PRO A 31 6.60 -36.58 -3.13
C PRO A 31 6.41 -35.07 -2.91
N MET A 32 5.20 -34.68 -2.51
CA MET A 32 4.93 -33.30 -2.11
C MET A 32 5.75 -32.96 -0.86
N PRO A 33 6.53 -31.86 -0.83
CA PRO A 33 7.24 -31.44 0.36
C PRO A 33 6.29 -31.09 1.52
N ASP A 34 6.77 -31.26 2.75
CA ASP A 34 6.03 -30.84 3.94
C ASP A 34 5.70 -29.34 3.92
N LEU A 35 4.54 -28.97 4.47
CA LEU A 35 4.13 -27.57 4.60
C LEU A 35 5.00 -26.87 5.66
N VAL A 36 5.98 -26.10 5.19
CA VAL A 36 6.83 -25.25 6.03
C VAL A 36 6.17 -23.90 6.33
N GLU A 37 6.41 -23.37 7.54
CA GLU A 37 6.04 -22.00 7.89
C GLU A 37 6.92 -21.00 7.14
N VAL A 38 6.30 -20.12 6.34
CA VAL A 38 7.02 -19.16 5.48
C VAL A 38 7.11 -17.80 6.17
N SER A 39 8.24 -17.54 6.83
CA SER A 39 8.59 -16.17 7.22
C SER A 39 8.90 -15.31 5.98
N THR A 40 8.43 -14.07 6.03
CA THR A 40 8.63 -13.03 5.02
C THR A 40 9.98 -12.30 5.14
N GLY A 41 10.56 -12.30 6.35
CA GLY A 41 11.71 -11.47 6.71
C GLY A 41 11.38 -9.99 6.87
N GLU A 42 10.11 -9.63 7.07
CA GLU A 42 9.58 -8.26 7.25
C GLU A 42 8.93 -8.07 8.65
N GLU A 43 8.98 -9.08 9.53
CA GLU A 43 8.20 -9.14 10.78
C GLU A 43 8.67 -8.15 11.87
N ASN A 44 9.95 -7.82 11.90
CA ASN A 44 10.56 -6.93 12.90
C ASN A 44 10.60 -5.46 12.44
N GLU A 45 9.73 -5.07 11.50
CA GLU A 45 9.72 -3.74 10.89
C GLU A 45 8.32 -3.09 10.89
N GLN A 46 8.26 -1.79 11.15
CA GLN A 46 7.06 -0.99 10.92
C GLN A 46 6.98 -0.50 9.47
N VAL A 47 5.77 -0.57 8.91
CA VAL A 47 5.45 0.02 7.60
C VAL A 47 5.30 1.54 7.76
N LEU A 48 6.22 2.30 7.16
CA LEU A 48 6.11 3.76 7.09
C LEU A 48 5.31 4.20 5.86
N PHE A 49 5.44 3.47 4.75
CA PHE A 49 4.74 3.68 3.48
C PHE A 49 4.43 2.33 2.84
N SER A 50 3.26 2.17 2.23
CA SER A 50 2.94 1.00 1.40
C SER A 50 1.89 1.39 0.35
N HIS A 51 2.30 1.56 -0.91
CA HIS A 51 1.38 1.86 -2.01
C HIS A 51 1.77 1.20 -3.33
N ARG A 52 0.73 0.94 -4.14
CA ARG A 52 0.82 0.37 -5.48
C ARG A 52 1.64 1.24 -6.43
N ALA A 53 2.68 0.67 -7.02
CA ALA A 53 3.63 1.37 -7.89
C ALA A 53 4.03 0.52 -9.12
N LYS A 54 4.65 1.19 -10.10
CA LYS A 54 5.44 0.56 -11.17
C LYS A 54 6.89 1.02 -11.04
N LEU A 55 7.81 0.07 -11.04
CA LEU A 55 9.25 0.30 -10.88
C LEU A 55 9.99 -0.01 -12.18
N TYR A 56 10.99 0.82 -12.49
CA TYR A 56 11.86 0.73 -13.65
C TYR A 56 13.33 0.67 -13.22
N ARG A 57 14.16 0.01 -14.05
CA ARG A 57 15.63 0.05 -14.00
C ARG A 57 16.13 0.84 -15.22
N TYR A 58 17.16 1.67 -15.06
CA TYR A 58 17.85 2.24 -16.21
C TYR A 58 18.83 1.24 -16.81
N ASP A 59 18.63 0.89 -18.07
CA ASP A 59 19.57 0.13 -18.87
C ASP A 59 20.62 1.09 -19.44
N LYS A 60 21.88 0.91 -19.05
CA LYS A 60 22.98 1.83 -19.40
C LYS A 60 23.43 1.64 -20.84
N ASP A 61 23.50 0.39 -21.30
CA ASP A 61 24.00 0.01 -22.62
C ASP A 61 23.04 0.44 -23.75
N LEU A 62 21.74 0.34 -23.49
CA LEU A 62 20.68 0.83 -24.38
C LEU A 62 20.20 2.26 -24.03
N SER A 63 20.71 2.85 -22.95
CA SER A 63 20.33 4.19 -22.45
C SER A 63 18.82 4.43 -22.32
N GLN A 64 18.09 3.43 -21.80
CA GLN A 64 16.62 3.45 -21.71
C GLN A 64 16.09 2.89 -20.39
N TRP A 65 14.88 3.31 -20.00
CA TRP A 65 14.17 2.71 -18.88
C TRP A 65 13.52 1.39 -19.29
N LYS A 66 13.82 0.31 -18.55
CA LYS A 66 13.15 -0.99 -18.64
C LYS A 66 12.30 -1.22 -17.40
N GLU A 67 11.15 -1.86 -17.54
CA GLU A 67 10.29 -2.20 -16.40
C GLU A 67 10.93 -3.29 -15.53
N ARG A 68 11.02 -3.05 -14.21
CA ARG A 68 11.56 -4.01 -13.22
C ARG A 68 10.46 -4.69 -12.41
N GLY A 69 9.28 -4.08 -12.27
CA GLY A 69 8.10 -4.75 -11.69
C GLY A 69 6.89 -3.84 -11.44
N ILE A 70 5.75 -4.47 -11.14
CA ILE A 70 4.52 -3.86 -10.65
C ILE A 70 4.12 -4.59 -9.37
N GLY A 71 3.63 -3.86 -8.38
CA GLY A 71 3.24 -4.39 -7.08
C GLY A 71 3.21 -3.27 -6.04
N ASP A 72 3.21 -3.62 -4.76
CA ASP A 72 3.23 -2.63 -3.68
C ASP A 72 4.67 -2.34 -3.26
N LEU A 73 5.04 -1.05 -3.31
CA LEU A 73 6.31 -0.56 -2.81
C LEU A 73 6.15 -0.14 -1.36
N ARG A 74 6.99 -0.69 -0.50
CA ARG A 74 7.03 -0.46 0.94
C ARG A 74 8.29 0.30 1.35
N ILE A 75 8.14 1.21 2.30
CA ILE A 75 9.25 1.73 3.12
C ILE A 75 9.06 1.16 4.52
N LEU A 76 10.05 0.38 4.97
CA LEU A 76 10.01 -0.41 6.20
C LEU A 76 11.12 0.07 7.15
N GLN A 77 10.82 0.19 8.44
CA GLN A 77 11.81 0.57 9.46
C GLN A 77 11.89 -0.47 10.57
N HIS A 78 13.08 -1.00 10.81
CA HIS A 78 13.32 -2.00 11.86
C HIS A 78 13.09 -1.44 13.27
N PHE A 79 12.32 -2.14 14.12
CA PHE A 79 11.94 -1.65 15.45
C PHE A 79 13.15 -1.40 16.36
N GLU A 80 14.11 -2.34 16.40
CA GLU A 80 15.32 -2.22 17.21
C GLU A 80 16.34 -1.26 16.57
N THR A 81 16.96 -1.68 15.46
CA THR A 81 18.09 -0.97 14.81
C THR A 81 17.73 0.35 14.12
N LYS A 82 16.44 0.72 14.06
CA LYS A 82 15.91 1.94 13.42
C LYS A 82 16.19 2.10 11.92
N ARG A 83 16.90 1.16 11.30
CA ARG A 83 17.33 1.22 9.90
C ARG A 83 16.12 1.13 8.99
N VAL A 84 15.99 2.10 8.09
CA VAL A 84 14.96 2.13 7.05
C VAL A 84 15.42 1.48 5.75
N ARG A 85 14.62 0.59 5.18
CA ARG A 85 14.80 0.00 3.84
C ARG A 85 13.57 0.19 2.94
N LEU A 86 13.80 0.14 1.64
CA LEU A 86 12.78 0.09 0.59
C LEU A 86 12.69 -1.34 0.08
N VAL A 87 11.48 -1.91 0.10
CA VAL A 87 11.17 -3.26 -0.36
C VAL A 87 10.02 -3.20 -1.35
N MET A 88 10.11 -3.94 -2.45
CA MET A 88 9.01 -4.09 -3.41
C MET A 88 9.00 -5.51 -3.96
N ARG A 89 7.81 -6.12 -4.01
CA ARG A 89 7.58 -7.46 -4.58
C ARG A 89 6.68 -7.34 -5.81
N ARG A 90 6.87 -8.24 -6.79
CA ARG A 90 6.03 -8.31 -8.00
C ARG A 90 4.69 -8.98 -7.69
N ASP A 91 3.62 -8.49 -8.31
CA ASP A 91 2.33 -9.17 -8.38
C ASP A 91 2.46 -10.64 -8.83
N GLN A 92 1.58 -11.51 -8.35
CA GLN A 92 1.42 -12.94 -8.67
C GLN A 92 2.63 -13.83 -8.30
N VAL A 93 3.84 -13.45 -8.70
CA VAL A 93 5.07 -14.24 -8.48
C VAL A 93 5.77 -13.94 -7.15
N LEU A 94 5.40 -12.85 -6.46
CA LEU A 94 5.88 -12.41 -5.13
C LEU A 94 7.41 -12.24 -4.96
N LYS A 95 8.19 -12.48 -6.01
CA LYS A 95 9.63 -12.21 -6.09
C LYS A 95 9.92 -10.72 -5.89
N LEU A 96 11.02 -10.42 -5.22
CA LEU A 96 11.51 -9.05 -5.04
C LEU A 96 11.81 -8.39 -6.40
N CYS A 97 11.55 -7.08 -6.47
CA CYS A 97 12.01 -6.20 -7.54
C CYS A 97 12.63 -4.89 -7.02
N ALA A 98 12.60 -4.64 -5.70
CA ALA A 98 13.53 -3.76 -4.99
C ALA A 98 13.76 -4.28 -3.56
N ASN A 99 14.98 -4.14 -3.05
CA ASN A 99 15.38 -4.47 -1.69
C ASN A 99 16.70 -3.75 -1.35
N HIS A 100 16.63 -2.57 -0.74
CA HIS A 100 17.83 -1.80 -0.38
C HIS A 100 17.61 -0.87 0.82
N TRP A 101 18.66 -0.61 1.58
CA TRP A 101 18.67 0.40 2.65
C TRP A 101 18.57 1.81 2.07
N ILE A 102 17.78 2.68 2.70
CA ILE A 102 17.78 4.12 2.38
C ILE A 102 19.01 4.73 3.06
N ALA A 103 20.02 5.15 2.29
CA ALA A 103 21.25 5.75 2.83
C ALA A 103 21.17 7.28 2.84
N SER A 104 21.83 7.96 3.79
CA SER A 104 21.68 9.41 3.96
C SER A 104 22.19 10.25 2.77
N ASN A 105 23.06 9.66 1.94
CA ASN A 105 23.55 10.24 0.69
C ASN A 105 22.62 10.03 -0.52
N MET A 106 21.48 9.33 -0.38
CA MET A 106 20.53 9.14 -1.47
C MET A 106 19.78 10.44 -1.82
N LYS A 107 19.44 10.57 -3.10
CA LYS A 107 18.72 11.72 -3.65
C LYS A 107 17.61 11.23 -4.57
N LEU A 108 16.40 11.75 -4.36
CA LEU A 108 15.30 11.64 -5.32
C LEU A 108 15.38 12.80 -6.33
N GLU A 109 15.21 12.49 -7.61
CA GLU A 109 15.11 13.46 -8.69
C GLU A 109 13.82 13.23 -9.49
N PRO A 110 13.09 14.28 -9.93
CA PRO A 110 11.86 14.12 -10.68
C PRO A 110 12.15 13.60 -12.10
N MET A 111 11.37 12.62 -12.56
CA MET A 111 11.49 12.11 -13.93
C MET A 111 10.94 13.13 -14.94
N LYS A 112 11.80 13.60 -15.84
CA LYS A 112 11.40 14.51 -16.93
C LYS A 112 10.29 13.88 -17.78
N GLY A 113 9.15 14.57 -17.90
CA GLY A 113 7.97 14.08 -18.62
C GLY A 113 7.07 13.12 -17.82
N ALA A 114 7.34 12.87 -16.54
CA ALA A 114 6.51 12.03 -15.68
C ALA A 114 6.44 12.59 -14.24
N GLU A 115 5.56 13.56 -14.03
CA GLU A 115 5.34 14.30 -12.76
C GLU A 115 5.10 13.40 -11.53
N LYS A 116 4.54 12.20 -11.76
CA LYS A 116 4.24 11.18 -10.75
C LYS A 116 5.34 10.13 -10.59
N ALA A 117 6.59 10.48 -10.94
CA ALA A 117 7.71 9.55 -10.92
C ALA A 117 9.04 10.17 -10.42
N TRP A 118 9.74 9.40 -9.60
CA TRP A 118 11.02 9.77 -8.98
C TRP A 118 12.12 8.79 -9.34
N ILE A 119 13.34 9.30 -9.52
CA ILE A 119 14.56 8.58 -9.86
C ILE A 119 15.51 8.62 -8.66
N TRP A 120 16.22 7.53 -8.39
CA TRP A 120 17.36 7.47 -7.46
C TRP A 120 18.37 6.41 -7.89
N SER A 121 19.50 6.34 -7.18
CA SER A 121 20.47 5.25 -7.31
C SER A 121 20.62 4.52 -5.97
N ALA A 122 20.73 3.19 -6.00
CA ALA A 122 20.83 2.36 -4.82
C ALA A 122 21.72 1.12 -5.06
N PHE A 123 22.23 0.53 -3.97
CA PHE A 123 22.84 -0.79 -4.00
C PHE A 123 21.77 -1.81 -3.59
N ASP A 124 21.29 -2.59 -4.56
CA ASP A 124 20.02 -3.32 -4.47
C ASP A 124 20.19 -4.84 -4.51
N PHE A 125 19.45 -5.52 -3.63
CA PHE A 125 19.50 -6.97 -3.37
C PHE A 125 18.14 -7.64 -3.69
N ALA A 126 17.45 -7.22 -4.76
CA ALA A 126 16.27 -7.90 -5.27
C ALA A 126 16.59 -9.07 -6.23
N GLU A 127 17.85 -9.13 -6.69
CA GLU A 127 18.43 -10.19 -7.50
C GLU A 127 19.55 -10.86 -6.68
N GLU A 128 20.10 -12.01 -7.12
CA GLU A 128 20.97 -12.88 -6.30
C GLU A 128 22.27 -12.21 -5.80
N GLN A 129 22.68 -11.12 -6.44
CA GLN A 129 23.92 -10.39 -6.18
C GLN A 129 23.59 -8.90 -6.07
N GLY A 130 24.20 -8.20 -5.12
CA GLY A 130 23.97 -6.76 -4.91
C GLY A 130 24.54 -5.93 -6.07
N THR A 131 23.71 -5.13 -6.75
CA THR A 131 24.11 -4.30 -7.89
C THR A 131 23.86 -2.80 -7.64
N VAL A 132 24.69 -1.93 -8.24
CA VAL A 132 24.45 -0.47 -8.23
C VAL A 132 23.47 -0.11 -9.35
N GLU A 133 22.19 -0.08 -8.99
CA GLU A 133 21.08 0.22 -9.88
C GLU A 133 20.74 1.71 -9.87
N GLN A 134 20.34 2.22 -11.04
CA GLN A 134 19.57 3.46 -11.13
C GLN A 134 18.10 3.09 -11.36
N LEU A 135 17.26 3.45 -10.39
CA LEU A 135 15.86 3.04 -10.31
C LEU A 135 14.95 4.24 -10.54
N ALA A 136 13.74 3.97 -11.03
CA ALA A 136 12.66 4.94 -11.03
C ALA A 136 11.34 4.30 -10.62
N VAL A 137 10.58 4.99 -9.77
CA VAL A 137 9.23 4.60 -9.37
C VAL A 137 8.22 5.52 -10.04
N ARG A 138 7.06 5.00 -10.46
CA ARG A 138 5.90 5.78 -10.89
C ARG A 138 4.65 5.35 -10.15
N PHE A 139 3.91 6.34 -9.65
CA PHE A 139 2.63 6.15 -8.95
C PHE A 139 1.43 6.57 -9.82
N LYS A 140 0.23 6.12 -9.43
CA LYS A 140 -1.04 6.44 -10.13
C LYS A 140 -1.51 7.86 -9.83
N LEU A 141 -1.44 8.28 -8.57
CA LEU A 141 -1.86 9.60 -8.05
C LEU A 141 -0.65 10.47 -7.73
N GLN A 142 -0.83 11.80 -7.74
CA GLN A 142 0.26 12.75 -7.42
C GLN A 142 0.53 12.75 -5.91
N GLU A 143 -0.53 12.82 -5.09
CA GLU A 143 -0.49 12.71 -3.63
C GLU A 143 0.35 11.53 -3.14
N THR A 144 0.23 10.36 -3.78
CA THR A 144 1.03 9.16 -3.45
C THR A 144 2.51 9.32 -3.82
N ALA A 145 2.82 10.01 -4.92
CA ALA A 145 4.19 10.29 -5.34
C ALA A 145 4.86 11.33 -4.41
N ASP A 146 4.11 12.32 -3.98
CA ASP A 146 4.59 13.37 -3.07
C ASP A 146 4.79 12.80 -1.65
N ALA A 147 3.82 12.03 -1.14
CA ALA A 147 3.93 11.32 0.15
C ALA A 147 5.08 10.29 0.17
N PHE A 148 5.34 9.60 -0.95
CA PHE A 148 6.53 8.75 -1.07
C PHE A 148 7.82 9.57 -0.90
N LYS A 149 7.92 10.72 -1.56
CA LYS A 149 9.10 11.58 -1.47
C LYS A 149 9.29 12.10 -0.03
N GLU A 150 8.23 12.59 0.61
CA GLU A 150 8.29 13.07 1.99
C GLU A 150 8.85 12.00 2.93
N ILE A 151 8.30 10.78 2.90
CA ILE A 151 8.74 9.69 3.78
C ILE A 151 10.15 9.20 3.44
N PHE A 152 10.55 9.24 2.16
CA PHE A 152 11.91 8.90 1.75
C PHE A 152 12.93 9.94 2.26
N GLU A 153 12.60 11.24 2.21
CA GLU A 153 13.46 12.32 2.72
C GLU A 153 13.47 12.37 4.26
N GLU A 154 12.35 12.05 4.93
CA GLU A 154 12.28 11.79 6.38
C GLU A 154 13.16 10.59 6.78
N ALA A 155 13.00 9.44 6.11
CA ALA A 155 13.78 8.21 6.35
C ALA A 155 15.28 8.43 6.19
N ARG A 156 15.69 9.10 5.10
CA ARG A 156 17.07 9.50 4.84
C ARG A 156 17.67 10.31 6.00
N THR A 157 16.86 11.16 6.63
CA THR A 157 17.25 12.05 7.73
C THR A 157 17.19 11.37 9.10
N ALA A 158 16.28 10.40 9.28
CA ALA A 158 16.16 9.60 10.50
C ALA A 158 17.32 8.60 10.66
N GLN A 159 17.88 8.13 9.54
CA GLN A 159 19.03 7.21 9.49
C GLN A 159 20.30 7.77 10.16
N GLU A 160 20.39 9.10 10.33
CA GLU A 160 21.51 9.78 11.02
C GLU A 160 21.23 10.03 12.52
N LYS A 161 20.03 9.71 13.01
CA LYS A 161 19.50 10.15 14.31
C LYS A 161 18.93 9.01 15.17
N ASP A 162 19.05 7.76 14.71
CA ASP A 162 18.60 6.54 15.41
C ASP A 162 17.16 6.67 15.98
N THR A 163 16.26 7.22 15.17
CA THR A 163 14.91 7.64 15.60
C THR A 163 13.83 6.85 14.87
N LEU A 164 12.83 6.33 15.60
CA LEU A 164 11.61 5.77 15.00
C LEU A 164 10.78 6.89 14.38
N LEU A 165 10.40 6.73 13.11
CA LEU A 165 9.45 7.60 12.43
C LEU A 165 8.01 7.22 12.80
N ALA A 166 7.09 8.17 12.68
CA ALA A 166 5.67 7.92 12.88
C ALA A 166 5.09 7.17 11.66
N PRO A 167 4.37 6.06 11.84
CA PRO A 167 3.67 5.40 10.74
C PRO A 167 2.61 6.31 10.13
N ARG A 168 2.76 6.66 8.85
CA ARG A 168 1.70 7.33 8.08
C ARG A 168 0.77 6.24 7.51
N ALA A 169 -0.52 6.33 7.84
CA ALA A 169 -1.49 5.28 7.51
C ALA A 169 -1.63 5.08 5.98
N ALA A 170 -1.61 3.82 5.54
CA ALA A 170 -1.79 3.47 4.13
C ALA A 170 -3.22 3.80 3.67
N GLY A 171 -3.35 4.87 2.88
CA GLY A 171 -4.64 5.41 2.47
C GLY A 171 -5.34 4.58 1.39
N GLY A 172 -6.44 3.91 1.76
CA GLY A 172 -7.48 3.47 0.84
C GLY A 172 -7.35 2.04 0.29
N GLN A 173 -8.11 1.11 0.87
CA GLN A 173 -8.55 -0.08 0.13
C GLN A 173 -9.51 0.35 -0.99
N VAL A 174 -9.28 -0.11 -2.22
CA VAL A 174 -10.21 0.13 -3.33
C VAL A 174 -11.36 -0.87 -3.21
N GLN A 175 -12.57 -0.38 -2.91
CA GLN A 175 -13.79 -1.17 -3.02
C GLN A 175 -14.15 -1.35 -4.50
N ASP A 176 -14.20 -2.58 -4.99
CA ASP A 176 -14.67 -2.90 -6.33
C ASP A 176 -16.20 -3.01 -6.33
N SER A 177 -16.88 -2.00 -6.86
CA SER A 177 -18.33 -1.93 -6.96
C SER A 177 -18.77 -1.94 -8.43
N ARG A 178 -18.95 -3.14 -8.99
CA ARG A 178 -19.66 -3.33 -10.27
C ARG A 178 -21.06 -2.73 -10.19
N ALA A 179 -21.40 -1.83 -11.10
CA ALA A 179 -22.69 -1.15 -11.12
C ALA A 179 -23.82 -2.04 -11.63
N GLY A 180 -25.01 -1.95 -11.00
CA GLY A 180 -26.21 -2.65 -11.44
C GLY A 180 -27.36 -2.54 -10.45
N GLY A 181 -28.15 -1.45 -10.52
CA GLY A 181 -29.34 -1.27 -9.68
C GLY A 181 -29.86 0.16 -9.69
N VAL A 182 -30.92 0.42 -10.45
CA VAL A 182 -31.61 1.72 -10.48
C VAL A 182 -32.81 1.67 -9.53
N LEU A 183 -32.89 2.61 -8.59
CA LEU A 183 -34.13 3.00 -7.94
C LEU A 183 -34.21 4.55 -7.85
N HIS A 184 -35.44 5.04 -7.72
CA HIS A 184 -35.84 6.43 -8.03
C HIS A 184 -36.59 7.04 -6.84
N THR A 185 -36.56 8.38 -6.72
CA THR A 185 -37.18 9.21 -5.65
C THR A 185 -36.68 8.95 -4.21
N SER A 186 -36.63 9.92 -3.29
CA SER A 186 -37.29 11.24 -3.24
C SER A 186 -36.38 12.32 -2.62
N LEU A 187 -36.66 13.60 -2.88
CA LEU A 187 -35.85 14.75 -2.43
C LEU A 187 -36.38 15.34 -1.10
N HIS A 188 -35.87 14.89 0.05
CA HIS A 188 -36.25 15.45 1.35
C HIS A 188 -35.23 16.44 1.93
N ARG A 189 -35.73 17.66 2.09
CA ARG A 189 -35.10 18.90 2.59
C ARG A 189 -34.43 18.76 3.97
N LEU A 190 -33.21 19.30 4.09
CA LEU A 190 -32.55 19.60 5.37
C LEU A 190 -33.25 20.76 6.11
N PRO A 191 -33.41 20.71 7.45
CA PRO A 191 -33.81 21.86 8.25
C PRO A 191 -32.61 22.76 8.62
N GLU A 192 -32.82 24.06 8.67
CA GLU A 192 -31.83 25.04 9.16
C GLU A 192 -31.89 25.20 10.70
N PRO A 193 -30.77 25.58 11.36
CA PRO A 193 -30.74 25.77 12.80
C PRO A 193 -31.35 27.12 13.22
N HIS A 194 -32.41 27.08 14.03
CA HIS A 194 -32.97 28.29 14.65
C HIS A 194 -32.07 28.81 15.78
N LYS A 195 -31.84 30.14 15.79
CA LYS A 195 -31.20 30.86 16.89
C LYS A 195 -32.17 31.08 18.06
N GLN A 196 -31.66 31.09 19.28
CA GLN A 196 -32.22 31.94 20.33
C GLN A 196 -31.15 32.36 21.36
N GLU A 197 -31.26 33.59 21.86
CA GLU A 197 -30.30 34.24 22.76
C GLU A 197 -30.65 33.91 24.23
N SER A 198 -29.69 33.45 25.03
CA SER A 198 -28.81 34.26 25.88
C SER A 198 -29.53 35.05 26.99
N VAL A 199 -29.25 34.70 28.25
CA VAL A 199 -29.26 35.63 29.40
C VAL A 199 -28.03 35.34 30.26
N SER A 200 -27.44 36.40 30.82
CA SER A 200 -26.16 36.38 31.54
C SER A 200 -26.27 35.92 32.99
N THR A 201 -25.20 35.32 33.52
CA THR A 201 -24.59 35.74 34.80
C THR A 201 -23.08 35.51 34.71
N ALA A 202 -22.28 36.42 35.27
CA ALA A 202 -20.84 36.47 35.04
C ALA A 202 -20.02 35.98 36.25
N LEU A 203 -18.80 35.49 35.99
CA LEU A 203 -17.66 35.84 36.84
C LEU A 203 -16.38 36.07 36.03
N ASN A 204 -15.58 36.99 36.54
CA ASN A 204 -14.32 37.51 36.01
C ASN A 204 -13.13 36.62 36.48
N MET A 205 -11.89 36.70 35.97
CA MET A 205 -11.28 37.55 34.94
C MET A 205 -10.04 36.86 34.33
N LYS A 206 -9.50 37.39 33.23
CA LYS A 206 -8.21 36.98 32.63
C LYS A 206 -7.01 37.22 33.56
N CYS A 207 -5.96 36.42 33.42
CA CYS A 207 -4.59 36.86 33.68
C CYS A 207 -3.71 36.52 32.47
N CYS A 208 -3.33 37.54 31.69
CA CYS A 208 -2.31 37.42 30.65
C CYS A 208 -0.93 37.81 31.21
N ARG A 209 0.13 37.42 30.48
CA ARG A 209 1.50 37.98 30.61
C ARG A 209 1.47 39.49 30.86
N MET A 210 2.33 40.00 31.76
CA MET A 210 3.46 40.90 31.41
C MET A 210 4.35 41.25 32.64
N LEU A 211 5.62 41.65 32.40
CA LEU A 211 6.56 42.35 33.32
C LEU A 211 7.10 41.55 34.55
N ILE A 212 8.23 41.88 35.23
CA ILE A 212 9.54 42.50 34.86
C ILE A 212 10.63 41.98 35.84
N SER A 213 11.91 42.27 35.59
CA SER A 213 13.11 41.87 36.36
C SER A 213 13.07 42.01 37.90
N TRP A 214 13.57 40.97 38.59
CA TRP A 214 14.46 41.11 39.76
C TRP A 214 15.87 40.73 39.28
N SER A 215 16.82 41.65 39.13
CA SER A 215 17.53 42.49 40.12
C SER A 215 18.74 41.75 40.72
N THR A 216 19.91 42.39 40.67
CA THR A 216 21.21 41.88 41.11
C THR A 216 21.78 42.66 42.29
N LYS A 217 22.77 42.07 42.97
CA LYS A 217 23.47 42.55 44.19
C LYS A 217 22.66 42.38 45.49
N GLY A 218 23.30 41.83 46.54
CA GLY A 218 22.60 41.54 47.80
C GLY A 218 23.48 41.17 49.01
N SER A 219 24.67 40.58 48.80
CA SER A 219 25.81 40.54 49.76
C SER A 219 27.06 40.02 49.04
#